data_AF-A0A481YL15-F1
#
_entry.id   AF-A0A481YL15-F1
#
_cell.length_a   1.000
_cell.length_b   1.000
_cell.length_c   1.000
_cell.angle_alpha   90.00
_cell.angle_beta   90.00
_cell.angle_gamma   90.00
#
_symmetry.space_group_name_H-M   'P 1'
#
loop_
_entity.id
_entity.type
_entity.pdbx_description
1 polymer ?
#
loop_
_entity_poly.entity_id
_entity_poly.type
_entity_poly.pdbx_seq_one_letter_code
_entity_poly.pdbx_strand_id
1 'polypeptide(L)'
;MGLPQPVITRQMVLSELIKAGINQEIAEDLAYRYYKNELTHKDIEYLKENFDIKLEKVQDSLKADIEKVESNLKFEIEKVDAGLKAEIKELDNKIDNIENNLNNKIEKVRTELKSDIASVSNEVALVRKDMDLVRKDMEINKMELNSQLIKITSKLESSFKLHYWMFGTVITLFVGIFLTLIFK
;
A
#
# COMPACT_ATOMS: atom_id res chain seq x y z
N MET A 1 -57.67 -16.54 -55.65
CA MET A 1 -57.73 -15.67 -56.84
C MET A 1 -59.04 -14.90 -56.78
N GLY A 2 -58.99 -13.56 -56.70
CA GLY A 2 -60.22 -12.76 -56.70
C GLY A 2 -60.92 -12.88 -58.05
N LEU A 3 -62.25 -12.99 -58.04
CA LEU A 3 -63.08 -12.96 -59.24
C LEU A 3 -62.78 -11.68 -60.06
N PRO A 4 -62.81 -11.74 -61.40
CA PRO A 4 -62.63 -10.54 -62.23
C PRO A 4 -63.74 -9.55 -61.89
N GLN A 5 -63.37 -8.41 -61.31
CA GLN A 5 -64.34 -7.34 -61.07
C GLN A 5 -64.71 -6.70 -62.41
N PRO A 6 -66.01 -6.45 -62.67
CA PRO A 6 -66.43 -5.77 -63.89
C PRO A 6 -65.77 -4.38 -63.95
N VAL A 7 -65.09 -4.09 -65.06
CA VAL A 7 -64.45 -2.79 -65.27
C VAL A 7 -65.55 -1.76 -65.55
N ILE A 8 -65.80 -0.88 -64.59
CA ILE A 8 -66.74 0.22 -64.75
C ILE A 8 -66.10 1.28 -65.65
N THR A 9 -66.66 1.49 -66.85
CA THR A 9 -66.16 2.48 -67.80
C THR A 9 -66.76 3.87 -67.52
N ARG A 10 -66.08 4.95 -67.94
CA ARG A 10 -66.61 6.33 -67.87
C ARG A 10 -68.02 6.44 -68.46
N GLN A 11 -68.26 5.78 -69.60
CA GLN A 11 -69.54 5.82 -70.29
C GLN A 11 -70.66 5.14 -69.50
N MET A 12 -70.35 4.04 -68.81
CA MET A 12 -71.31 3.36 -67.93
C MET A 12 -71.74 4.29 -66.79
N VAL A 13 -70.78 4.92 -66.11
CA VAL A 13 -71.06 5.87 -65.02
C VAL A 13 -71.84 7.08 -65.51
N LEU A 14 -71.43 7.67 -66.64
CA LEU A 14 -72.12 8.80 -67.26
C LEU A 14 -73.59 8.46 -67.55
N SER A 15 -73.84 7.29 -68.16
CA SER A 15 -75.20 6.87 -68.50
C SER A 15 -76.09 6.67 -67.26
N GLU A 16 -75.54 6.14 -66.17
CA GLU A 16 -76.28 5.96 -64.91
C GLU A 16 -76.54 7.28 -64.19
N LEU A 17 -75.58 8.22 -64.19
CA LEU A 17 -75.77 9.57 -63.62
C LEU A 17 -76.85 10.37 -64.35
N ILE A 18 -76.89 10.31 -65.69
CA ILE A 18 -77.94 10.95 -66.50
C ILE A 18 -79.31 10.31 -66.22
N LYS A 19 -79.39 8.96 -66.13
CA LYS A 19 -80.61 8.24 -65.76
C LYS A 19 -81.12 8.63 -64.37
N ALA A 20 -80.22 8.94 -63.43
CA ALA A 20 -80.54 9.43 -62.10
C ALA A 20 -81.03 10.89 -62.08
N GLY A 21 -81.11 11.56 -63.25
CA GLY A 21 -81.59 12.93 -63.37
C GLY A 21 -80.53 14.01 -63.12
N ILE A 22 -79.24 13.65 -63.08
CA ILE A 22 -78.15 14.62 -62.96
C ILE A 22 -77.97 15.33 -64.31
N ASN A 23 -77.76 16.65 -64.27
CA ASN A 23 -77.49 17.46 -65.45
C ASN A 23 -76.29 16.90 -66.24
N GLN A 24 -76.39 16.87 -67.58
CA GLN A 24 -75.37 16.32 -68.48
C GLN A 24 -73.96 16.82 -68.17
N GLU A 25 -73.77 18.12 -67.97
CA GLU A 25 -72.45 18.71 -67.70
C GLU A 25 -71.87 18.21 -66.37
N ILE A 26 -72.73 18.14 -65.34
CA ILE A 26 -72.37 17.63 -64.01
C ILE A 26 -72.07 16.12 -64.07
N ALA A 27 -72.85 15.37 -64.83
CA ALA A 27 -72.68 13.93 -65.01
C ALA A 27 -71.38 13.59 -65.76
N GLU A 28 -71.01 14.39 -66.77
CA GLU A 28 -69.76 14.24 -67.51
C GLU A 28 -68.53 14.49 -66.65
N ASP A 29 -68.57 15.53 -65.80
CA ASP A 29 -67.52 15.84 -64.83
C ASP A 29 -67.39 14.72 -63.77
N LEU A 30 -68.48 14.31 -63.12
CA LEU A 30 -68.47 13.24 -62.12
C LEU A 30 -67.99 11.89 -62.68
N ALA A 31 -68.46 11.50 -63.88
CA ALA A 31 -68.01 10.27 -64.53
C ALA A 31 -66.53 10.32 -64.92
N TYR A 32 -66.02 11.49 -65.31
CA TYR A 32 -64.60 11.69 -65.60
C TYR A 32 -63.76 11.55 -64.31
N ARG A 33 -64.15 12.22 -63.22
CA ARG A 33 -63.47 12.13 -61.91
C ARG A 33 -63.46 10.71 -61.35
N TYR A 34 -64.57 9.99 -61.51
CA TYR A 34 -64.66 8.58 -61.14
C TYR A 34 -63.70 7.72 -61.96
N TYR A 35 -63.73 7.84 -63.30
CA TYR A 35 -62.85 7.06 -64.18
C TYR A 35 -61.36 7.33 -63.95
N LYS A 36 -61.02 8.55 -63.54
CA LYS A 36 -59.66 8.96 -63.19
C LYS A 36 -59.27 8.68 -61.74
N ASN A 37 -60.18 8.13 -60.92
CA ASN A 37 -59.98 7.87 -59.48
C ASN A 37 -59.45 9.09 -58.73
N GLU A 38 -59.86 10.30 -59.12
CA GLU A 38 -59.32 11.54 -58.55
C GLU A 38 -59.58 11.65 -57.05
N LEU A 39 -60.72 11.13 -56.58
CA LEU A 39 -61.07 11.12 -55.15
C LEU A 39 -60.17 10.14 -54.37
N THR A 40 -59.93 8.94 -54.90
CA THR A 40 -59.05 7.94 -54.27
C THR A 40 -57.59 8.41 -54.20
N HIS A 41 -57.11 9.13 -55.22
CA HIS A 41 -55.76 9.67 -55.20
C HIS A 41 -55.59 10.71 -54.09
N LYS A 42 -56.57 11.60 -53.93
CA LYS A 42 -56.58 12.60 -52.84
C LYS A 42 -56.61 11.95 -51.46
N ASP A 43 -57.40 10.88 -51.28
CA ASP A 43 -57.44 10.15 -50.00
C ASP A 43 -56.09 9.49 -49.67
N ILE A 44 -55.41 8.89 -50.67
CA ILE A 44 -54.07 8.30 -50.51
C ILE A 44 -53.05 9.39 -50.19
N GLU A 45 -53.09 10.52 -50.88
CA GLU A 45 -52.20 11.66 -50.61
C GLU A 45 -52.38 12.17 -49.17
N TYR A 46 -53.62 12.36 -48.74
CA TYR A 46 -53.95 12.74 -47.37
C TYR A 46 -53.47 11.71 -46.34
N LEU A 47 -53.64 10.41 -46.60
CA LEU A 47 -53.14 9.36 -45.72
C LEU A 47 -51.62 9.38 -45.64
N LYS A 48 -50.94 9.53 -46.78
CA LYS A 48 -49.48 9.60 -46.86
C LYS A 48 -48.95 10.78 -46.04
N GLU A 49 -49.48 11.98 -46.24
CA GLU A 49 -49.10 13.17 -45.48
C GLU A 49 -49.30 12.95 -43.97
N ASN A 50 -50.43 12.38 -43.55
CA ASN A 50 -50.67 12.08 -42.14
C ASN A 50 -49.70 11.05 -41.57
N PHE A 51 -49.32 10.03 -42.34
CA PHE A 51 -48.33 9.04 -41.93
C PHE A 51 -46.94 9.66 -41.81
N ASP A 52 -46.53 10.46 -42.79
CA ASP A 52 -45.24 11.15 -42.80
C ASP A 52 -45.12 12.07 -41.56
N ILE A 53 -46.16 12.86 -41.26
CA ILE A 53 -46.22 13.71 -40.05
C ILE A 53 -46.13 12.88 -38.76
N LYS A 54 -46.83 11.73 -38.69
CA LYS A 54 -46.78 10.87 -37.50
C LYS A 54 -45.39 10.24 -37.32
N LEU A 55 -44.75 9.82 -38.40
CA LEU A 55 -43.41 9.25 -38.38
C LEU A 55 -42.38 10.30 -37.95
N GLU A 56 -42.48 11.53 -38.45
CA GLU A 56 -41.61 12.64 -38.04
C GLU A 56 -41.74 12.91 -36.53
N LYS A 57 -42.97 13.00 -36.01
CA LYS A 57 -43.20 13.19 -34.56
C LYS A 57 -42.64 12.06 -33.70
N VAL A 58 -42.75 10.81 -34.14
CA VAL A 58 -42.17 9.66 -33.44
C VAL A 58 -40.65 9.73 -33.47
N GLN A 59 -40.06 10.07 -34.61
CA GLN A 59 -38.61 10.22 -34.74
C GLN A 59 -38.08 11.33 -33.83
N ASP A 60 -38.73 12.48 -33.78
CA ASP A 60 -38.34 13.60 -32.93
C ASP A 60 -38.46 13.26 -31.45
N SER A 61 -39.55 12.57 -31.05
CA SER A 61 -39.74 12.11 -29.67
C SER A 61 -38.64 11.13 -29.26
N LEU A 62 -38.33 10.14 -30.10
CA LEU A 62 -37.28 9.15 -29.81
C LEU A 62 -35.90 9.80 -29.74
N LYS A 63 -35.62 10.77 -30.62
CA LYS A 63 -34.36 11.52 -30.58
C LYS A 63 -34.22 12.29 -29.26
N ALA A 64 -35.28 12.97 -28.82
CA ALA A 64 -35.28 13.69 -27.55
C ALA A 64 -35.09 12.74 -26.35
N ASP A 65 -35.71 11.57 -26.36
CA ASP A 65 -35.53 10.56 -25.32
C ASP A 65 -34.09 10.01 -25.29
N ILE A 66 -33.49 9.75 -26.46
CA ILE A 66 -32.09 9.32 -26.57
C ILE A 66 -31.14 10.38 -26.02
N GLU A 67 -31.29 11.65 -26.44
CA GLU A 67 -30.47 12.76 -25.96
C GLU A 67 -30.57 12.93 -24.44
N LYS A 68 -31.77 12.75 -23.88
CA LYS A 68 -31.99 12.79 -22.42
C LYS A 68 -31.29 11.64 -21.71
N VAL A 69 -31.38 10.42 -22.24
CA VAL A 69 -30.70 9.25 -21.67
C VAL A 69 -29.18 9.43 -21.73
N GLU A 70 -28.63 9.88 -22.86
CA GLU A 70 -27.20 10.15 -23.01
C GLU A 70 -26.70 11.19 -22.00
N SER A 71 -27.44 12.29 -21.83
CA SER A 71 -27.11 13.33 -20.86
C SER A 71 -27.12 12.80 -19.42
N ASN A 72 -28.14 12.01 -19.05
CA ASN A 72 -28.24 11.42 -17.72
C ASN A 72 -27.09 10.43 -17.44
N LEU A 73 -26.77 9.57 -18.42
CA LEU A 73 -25.67 8.61 -18.27
C LEU A 73 -24.33 9.33 -18.13
N LYS A 74 -24.09 10.38 -18.91
CA LYS A 74 -22.88 11.21 -18.79
C LYS A 74 -22.77 11.82 -17.39
N PHE A 75 -23.86 12.37 -16.85
CA PHE A 75 -23.89 12.95 -15.51
C PHE A 75 -23.59 11.92 -14.42
N GLU A 76 -24.21 10.74 -14.47
CA GLU A 76 -23.93 9.67 -13.48
C GLU A 76 -22.49 9.16 -13.58
N ILE A 77 -21.92 9.04 -14.78
CA ILE A 77 -20.51 8.68 -14.97
C ILE A 77 -19.59 9.74 -14.34
N GLU A 78 -19.83 11.03 -14.59
CA GLU A 78 -19.05 12.13 -14.01
C GLU A 78 -19.13 12.14 -12.48
N LYS A 79 -20.31 11.85 -11.92
CA LYS A 79 -20.52 11.75 -10.47
C LYS A 79 -19.76 10.58 -9.86
N VAL A 80 -19.79 9.40 -10.49
CA VAL A 80 -19.02 8.23 -10.05
C VAL A 80 -17.52 8.49 -10.14
N ASP A 81 -17.02 9.07 -11.24
CA ASP A 81 -15.61 9.43 -11.39
C ASP A 81 -15.14 10.42 -10.32
N ALA A 82 -15.94 11.44 -10.02
CA ALA A 82 -15.66 12.40 -8.96
C ALA A 82 -15.63 11.73 -7.57
N GLY A 83 -16.57 10.80 -7.30
CA GLY A 83 -16.61 10.02 -6.07
C GLY A 83 -15.36 9.15 -5.89
N LEU A 84 -14.98 8.39 -6.93
CA LEU A 84 -13.78 7.55 -6.91
C LEU A 84 -12.51 8.37 -6.71
N LYS A 85 -12.37 9.53 -7.37
CA LYS A 85 -11.24 10.44 -7.17
C LYS A 85 -11.15 10.94 -5.73
N ALA A 86 -12.28 11.23 -5.09
CA ALA A 86 -12.32 11.66 -3.70
C ALA A 86 -11.89 10.54 -2.74
N GLU A 87 -12.39 9.32 -2.95
CA GLU A 87 -12.03 8.14 -2.15
C GLU A 87 -10.54 7.79 -2.27
N ILE A 88 -9.98 7.83 -3.50
CA ILE A 88 -8.54 7.62 -3.73
C ILE A 88 -7.71 8.66 -2.96
N LYS A 89 -8.09 9.94 -3.03
CA LYS A 89 -7.40 11.01 -2.29
C LYS A 89 -7.48 10.80 -0.77
N GLU A 90 -8.61 10.32 -0.26
CA GLU A 90 -8.73 10.00 1.17
C GLU A 90 -7.81 8.85 1.58
N LEU A 91 -7.69 7.81 0.74
CA LEU A 91 -6.76 6.71 0.96
C LEU A 91 -5.30 7.16 0.93
N ASP A 92 -4.91 8.01 -0.02
CA ASP A 92 -3.56 8.58 -0.08
C ASP A 92 -3.22 9.33 1.22
N ASN A 93 -4.14 10.18 1.71
CA ASN A 93 -3.95 10.88 2.98
C ASN A 93 -3.81 9.93 4.18
N LYS A 94 -4.57 8.81 4.19
CA LYS A 94 -4.46 7.78 5.25
C LYS A 94 -3.11 7.08 5.19
N ILE A 95 -2.62 6.77 3.99
CA ILE A 95 -1.30 6.16 3.77
C ILE A 95 -0.20 7.10 4.27
N ASP A 96 -0.23 8.37 3.87
CA ASP A 96 0.75 9.39 4.30
C ASP A 96 0.78 9.53 5.83
N ASN A 97 -0.39 9.51 6.48
CA ASN A 97 -0.47 9.61 7.94
C ASN A 97 0.11 8.37 8.64
N ILE A 98 -0.14 7.16 8.08
CA ILE A 98 0.45 5.92 8.60
C ILE A 98 1.97 5.93 8.43
N GLU A 99 2.48 6.32 7.26
CA GLU A 99 3.91 6.40 6.98
C GLU A 99 4.61 7.37 7.95
N ASN A 100 4.05 8.56 8.14
CA ASN A 100 4.57 9.54 9.10
C ASN A 100 4.59 9.00 10.54
N ASN A 101 3.53 8.29 10.96
CA ASN A 101 3.47 7.69 12.30
C ASN A 101 4.54 6.61 12.49
N LEU A 102 4.74 5.75 11.48
CA LEU A 102 5.75 4.70 11.50
C LEU A 102 7.16 5.30 11.54
N ASN A 103 7.45 6.29 10.70
CA ASN A 103 8.73 6.99 10.69
C ASN A 103 9.04 7.61 12.07
N ASN A 104 8.07 8.27 12.71
CA ASN A 104 8.23 8.81 14.05
C ASN A 104 8.50 7.73 15.10
N LYS A 105 7.81 6.59 15.03
CA LYS A 105 8.04 5.46 15.95
C LYS A 105 9.43 4.85 15.76
N ILE A 106 9.87 4.68 14.51
CA ILE A 106 11.19 4.16 14.17
C ILE A 106 12.28 5.09 14.72
N GLU A 107 12.16 6.40 14.50
CA GLU A 107 13.14 7.37 15.02
C GLU A 107 13.16 7.42 16.55
N LYS A 108 12.01 7.27 17.21
CA LYS A 108 11.96 7.16 18.66
C LYS A 108 12.71 5.92 19.17
N VAL A 109 12.43 4.75 18.62
CA VAL A 109 13.15 3.51 19.00
C VAL A 109 14.66 3.63 18.71
N ARG A 110 15.02 4.25 17.58
CA ARG A 110 16.43 4.46 17.21
C ARG A 110 17.16 5.37 18.21
N THR A 111 16.51 6.44 18.66
CA THR A 111 17.10 7.36 19.65
C THR A 111 17.22 6.72 21.03
N GLU A 112 16.21 5.96 21.47
CA GLU A 112 16.24 5.17 22.71
C GLU A 112 17.40 4.15 22.68
N LEU A 113 17.50 3.32 21.64
CA LEU A 113 18.58 2.34 21.51
C LEU A 113 19.96 2.99 21.46
N LYS A 114 20.11 4.14 20.80
CA LYS A 114 21.38 4.87 20.76
C LYS A 114 21.78 5.36 22.16
N SER A 115 20.81 5.81 22.97
CA SER A 115 21.03 6.21 24.35
C SER A 115 21.47 5.02 25.22
N ASP A 116 20.76 3.89 25.10
CA ASP A 116 21.07 2.68 25.87
C ASP A 116 22.47 2.15 25.53
N ILE A 117 22.83 2.10 24.25
CA ILE A 117 24.18 1.70 23.80
C ILE A 117 25.26 2.62 24.36
N ALA A 118 25.00 3.93 24.40
CA ALA A 118 25.95 4.90 24.96
C ALA A 118 26.11 4.71 26.48
N SER A 119 25.01 4.47 27.20
CA SER A 119 25.02 4.18 28.63
C SER A 119 25.83 2.92 28.94
N VAL A 120 25.56 1.81 28.25
CA VAL A 120 26.31 0.55 28.40
C VAL A 120 27.78 0.73 28.04
N SER A 121 28.10 1.48 26.99
CA SER A 121 29.49 1.77 26.62
C SER A 121 30.24 2.51 27.73
N ASN A 122 29.58 3.45 28.41
CA ASN A 122 30.15 4.17 29.54
C ASN A 122 30.36 3.23 30.75
N GLU A 123 29.38 2.39 31.09
CA GLU A 123 29.52 1.40 32.17
C GLU A 123 30.68 0.44 31.90
N VAL A 124 30.81 -0.09 30.68
CA VAL A 124 31.92 -0.95 30.28
C VAL A 124 33.27 -0.23 30.41
N ALA A 125 33.33 1.05 30.05
CA ALA A 125 34.55 1.85 30.19
C ALA A 125 34.97 2.02 31.67
N LEU A 126 33.99 2.25 32.57
CA LEU A 126 34.23 2.33 34.01
C LEU A 126 34.71 0.97 34.57
N VAL A 127 34.05 -0.13 34.22
CA VAL A 127 34.47 -1.47 34.63
C VAL A 127 35.90 -1.79 34.17
N ARG A 128 36.27 -1.43 32.93
CA ARG A 128 37.65 -1.59 32.44
C ARG A 128 38.66 -0.81 33.28
N LYS A 129 38.32 0.44 33.65
CA LYS A 129 39.17 1.26 34.51
C LYS A 129 39.35 0.64 35.90
N ASP A 130 38.26 0.14 36.50
CA ASP A 130 38.31 -0.51 37.81
C ASP A 130 39.15 -1.80 37.75
N MET A 131 39.01 -2.60 36.68
CA MET A 131 39.85 -3.78 36.45
C MET A 131 41.34 -3.43 36.33
N ASP A 132 41.70 -2.32 35.66
CA ASP A 132 43.08 -1.87 35.55
C ASP A 132 43.67 -1.44 36.91
N LEU A 133 42.87 -0.78 37.75
CA LEU A 133 43.26 -0.44 39.12
C LEU A 133 43.50 -1.71 39.95
N VAL A 134 42.57 -2.67 39.93
CA VAL A 134 42.72 -3.95 40.64
C VAL A 134 43.95 -4.71 40.15
N ARG A 135 44.24 -4.71 38.84
CA ARG A 135 45.45 -5.33 38.29
C ARG A 135 46.72 -4.69 38.87
N LYS A 136 46.76 -3.36 38.94
CA LYS A 136 47.90 -2.62 39.51
C LYS A 136 48.08 -2.91 41.00
N ASP A 137 46.99 -2.96 41.77
CA ASP A 137 47.04 -3.28 43.20
C ASP A 137 47.55 -4.71 43.43
N MET A 138 47.13 -5.68 42.61
CA MET A 138 47.66 -7.04 42.65
C MET A 138 49.16 -7.11 42.33
N GLU A 139 49.64 -6.33 41.35
CA GLU A 139 51.07 -6.25 41.04
C GLU A 139 51.88 -5.68 42.21
N ILE A 140 51.39 -4.62 42.86
CA ILE A 140 52.01 -4.03 44.05
C ILE A 140 52.06 -5.06 45.19
N ASN A 141 50.93 -5.72 45.49
CA ASN A 141 50.86 -6.74 46.53
C ASN A 141 51.82 -7.90 46.26
N LYS A 142 51.96 -8.32 44.99
CA LYS A 142 52.93 -9.35 44.59
C LYS A 142 54.37 -8.91 44.83
N MET A 143 54.72 -7.65 44.52
CA MET A 143 56.05 -7.11 44.80
C MET A 143 56.35 -7.04 46.30
N GLU A 144 55.39 -6.58 47.10
CA GLU A 144 55.53 -6.50 48.56
C GLU A 144 55.72 -7.90 49.18
N LEU A 145 54.89 -8.87 48.78
CA LEU A 145 55.03 -10.25 49.25
C LEU A 145 56.40 -10.85 48.88
N ASN A 146 56.87 -10.61 47.65
CA ASN A 146 58.20 -11.04 47.22
C ASN A 146 59.32 -10.40 48.05
N SER A 147 59.21 -9.10 48.35
CA SER A 147 60.17 -8.38 49.22
C SER A 147 60.21 -8.98 50.63
N GLN A 148 59.03 -9.25 51.21
CA GLN A 148 58.92 -9.90 52.52
C GLN A 148 59.52 -11.30 52.53
N LEU A 149 59.27 -12.10 51.48
CA LEU A 149 59.86 -13.43 51.32
C LEU A 149 61.40 -13.39 51.27
N ILE A 150 61.98 -12.45 50.50
CA ILE A 150 63.43 -12.24 50.41
C ILE A 150 64.00 -11.86 51.78
N LYS A 151 63.33 -10.98 52.53
CA LYS A 151 63.75 -10.56 53.86
C LYS A 151 63.73 -11.73 54.87
N ILE A 152 62.70 -12.57 54.83
CA ILE A 152 62.61 -13.77 55.68
C ILE A 152 63.72 -14.76 55.31
N THR A 153 63.91 -15.01 54.01
CA THR A 153 64.92 -15.95 53.50
C THR A 153 66.33 -15.53 53.91
N SER A 154 66.68 -14.24 53.77
CA SER A 154 68.00 -13.71 54.19
C SER A 154 68.21 -13.75 55.71
N LYS A 155 67.16 -13.48 56.51
CA LYS A 155 67.22 -13.63 57.98
C LYS A 155 67.42 -15.08 58.40
N LEU A 156 66.75 -16.02 57.73
CA LEU A 156 66.91 -17.46 57.99
C LEU A 156 68.31 -17.94 57.60
N GLU A 157 68.82 -17.53 56.44
CA GLU A 157 70.15 -17.91 55.95
C GLU A 157 71.27 -17.39 56.87
N SER A 158 71.17 -16.13 57.31
CA SER A 158 72.13 -15.56 58.27
C SER A 158 72.08 -16.25 59.63
N SER A 159 70.88 -16.57 60.14
CA SER A 159 70.72 -17.37 61.36
C SER A 159 71.37 -18.75 61.22
N PHE A 160 71.13 -19.47 60.13
CA PHE A 160 71.76 -20.77 59.90
C PHE A 160 73.28 -20.67 59.78
N LYS A 161 73.82 -19.66 59.08
CA LYS A 161 75.28 -19.42 59.02
C LYS A 161 75.87 -19.24 60.42
N LEU A 162 75.21 -18.49 61.29
CA LEU A 162 75.63 -18.33 62.69
C LEU A 162 75.60 -19.67 63.44
N HIS A 163 74.51 -20.44 63.31
CA HIS A 163 74.39 -21.75 63.97
C HIS A 163 75.44 -22.75 63.47
N TYR A 164 75.66 -22.86 62.15
CA TYR A 164 76.73 -23.69 61.60
C TYR A 164 78.10 -23.29 62.12
N TRP A 165 78.38 -21.99 62.22
CA TRP A 165 79.62 -21.49 62.79
C TRP A 165 79.77 -21.88 64.27
N MET A 166 78.73 -21.68 65.10
CA MET A 166 78.72 -22.08 66.51
C MET A 166 78.86 -23.60 66.71
N PHE A 167 78.14 -24.41 65.93
CA PHE A 167 78.29 -25.87 65.99
C PHE A 167 79.70 -26.30 65.60
N GLY A 168 80.31 -25.64 64.62
CA GLY A 168 81.71 -25.86 64.25
C GLY A 168 82.67 -25.66 65.41
N THR A 169 82.53 -24.57 66.18
CA THR A 169 83.38 -24.32 67.36
C THR A 169 83.12 -25.30 68.50
N VAL A 170 81.86 -25.67 68.73
CA VAL A 170 81.49 -26.68 69.73
C VAL A 170 82.09 -28.04 69.37
N ILE A 171 81.95 -28.48 68.11
CA ILE A 171 82.51 -29.75 67.63
C ILE A 171 84.05 -29.76 67.75
N THR A 172 84.74 -28.68 67.34
CA THR A 172 86.21 -28.63 67.44
C THR A 172 86.71 -28.67 68.88
N LEU A 173 86.03 -28.00 69.81
CA LEU A 173 86.32 -28.08 71.25
C LEU A 173 86.13 -29.51 71.79
N PHE A 174 85.02 -30.18 71.46
CA PHE A 174 84.77 -31.56 71.89
C PHE A 174 85.84 -32.53 71.35
N VAL A 175 86.18 -32.44 70.06
CA VAL A 175 87.23 -33.27 69.44
C VAL A 175 88.59 -33.02 70.10
N GLY A 176 88.95 -31.76 70.36
CA GLY A 176 90.21 -31.41 71.02
C GLY A 176 90.33 -31.96 72.45
N ILE A 177 89.25 -31.88 73.24
CA ILE A 177 89.19 -32.47 74.60
C ILE A 177 89.34 -34.00 74.52
N PHE A 178 88.61 -34.67 73.63
CA PHE A 178 88.71 -36.12 73.44
C PHE A 178 90.11 -36.58 73.04
N LEU A 179 90.76 -35.90 72.09
CA LEU A 179 92.14 -36.21 71.70
C LEU A 179 93.10 -36.05 72.88
N THR A 180 92.98 -34.96 73.64
CA THR A 180 93.82 -34.72 74.82
C THR A 180 93.65 -35.80 75.90
N LEU A 181 92.44 -36.35 76.04
CA LEU A 181 92.15 -37.45 76.98
C LEU A 181 92.69 -38.82 76.50
N ILE A 182 92.75 -39.08 75.19
CA ILE A 182 93.23 -40.34 74.63
C ILE A 182 94.77 -40.44 74.65
N PHE A 183 95.48 -39.32 74.45
CA PHE A 183 96.95 -39.28 74.33
C PHE A 183 97.67 -38.92 75.65
N LYS A 184 97.00 -39.02 76.80
CA LYS A 184 97.54 -38.78 78.14
C LYS A 184 97.54 -40.07 78.95
#